data_AF-A0A2V2EWJ3-F1
#
_entry.id   AF-A0A2V2EWJ3-F1
#
_cell.length_a   1.000
_cell.length_b   1.000
_cell.length_c   1.000
_cell.angle_alpha   90.00
_cell.angle_beta   90.00
_cell.angle_gamma   90.00
#
_symmetry.space_group_name_H-M   'P 1'
#
loop_
_entity.id
_entity.type
_entity.pdbx_description
1 polymer ?
#
loop_
_entity_poly.entity_id
_entity_poly.type
_entity_poly.pdbx_seq_one_letter_code
_entity_poly.pdbx_strand_id
1 'polypeptide(L)'
;MSEILQFIIVAVIAVAVLAIVLKLFKFGFKTILKFVINAAIGIGAIFLLNLIPSVAIPVNWWTALITGIFGIPGVIVVLILSFFI
;
A
#
# COMPACT_ATOMS: atom_id res chain seq x y z
N MET A 1 25.08 1.32 -8.53
CA MET A 1 23.69 1.79 -8.76
C MET A 1 23.31 2.66 -7.57
N SER A 2 22.72 3.84 -7.74
CA SER A 2 22.27 4.63 -6.57
C SER A 2 21.06 3.94 -5.90
N GLU A 3 20.95 4.04 -4.57
CA GLU A 3 19.86 3.40 -3.82
C GLU A 3 18.48 3.89 -4.26
N ILE A 4 18.36 5.20 -4.55
CA ILE A 4 17.14 5.82 -5.09
C ILE A 4 16.69 5.13 -6.38
N LEU A 5 17.63 4.82 -7.28
CA LEU A 5 17.31 4.15 -8.55
C LEU A 5 16.85 2.71 -8.31
N GLN A 6 17.41 2.00 -7.34
CA GLN A 6 16.92 0.67 -6.94
C GLN A 6 15.47 0.73 -6.43
N PHE A 7 15.14 1.68 -5.55
CA PHE A 7 13.78 1.84 -5.04
C PHE A 7 12.76 2.12 -6.15
N ILE A 8 13.11 2.99 -7.09
CA ILE A 8 12.24 3.31 -8.25
C ILE A 8 12.03 2.06 -9.11
N ILE A 9 13.08 1.29 -9.42
CA ILE A 9 12.97 0.06 -10.21
C ILE A 9 12.07 -0.96 -9.51
N VAL A 10 12.26 -1.17 -8.21
CA VAL A 10 11.43 -2.10 -7.41
C VAL A 10 9.97 -1.67 -7.43
N ALA A 11 9.67 -0.38 -7.26
CA ALA A 11 8.31 0.15 -7.32
C ALA A 11 7.67 -0.07 -8.71
N VAL A 12 8.42 0.20 -9.79
CA VAL A 12 7.95 -0.03 -11.17
C VAL A 12 7.66 -1.51 -11.42
N ILE A 13 8.54 -2.41 -11.00
CA ILE A 13 8.35 -3.86 -11.13
C ILE A 13 7.12 -4.30 -10.34
N ALA A 14 6.95 -3.83 -9.09
CA ALA A 14 5.80 -4.16 -8.27
C ALA A 14 4.47 -3.73 -8.93
N VAL A 15 4.43 -2.52 -9.49
CA VAL A 15 3.25 -2.03 -10.24
C VAL A 15 3.00 -2.86 -11.49
N ALA A 16 4.04 -3.25 -12.23
CA ALA A 16 3.92 -4.08 -13.42
C ALA A 16 3.37 -5.48 -13.08
N VAL A 17 3.90 -6.13 -12.03
CA VAL A 17 3.40 -7.42 -11.54
C VAL A 17 1.95 -7.31 -11.12
N LEU A 18 1.60 -6.28 -10.35
CA LEU A 18 0.22 -6.02 -9.94
C LEU A 18 -0.70 -5.84 -11.15
N ALA A 19 -0.26 -5.10 -12.18
CA ALA A 19 -1.02 -4.90 -13.40
C ALA A 19 -1.25 -6.21 -14.17
N ILE A 20 -0.24 -7.10 -14.25
CA ILE A 20 -0.38 -8.42 -14.87
C ILE A 20 -1.38 -9.27 -14.09
N VAL A 21 -1.24 -9.34 -12.77
CA VAL A 21 -2.14 -10.12 -11.89
C VAL A 21 -3.57 -9.62 -12.02
N LEU A 22 -3.81 -8.31 -11.91
CA LEU A 22 -5.16 -7.74 -12.03
C LEU A 22 -5.76 -7.92 -13.43
N LYS A 23 -4.93 -7.88 -14.48
CA LYS A 23 -5.38 -8.15 -15.86
C LYS A 23 -5.77 -9.62 -16.05
N LEU A 24 -5.10 -10.57 -15.38
CA LEU A 24 -5.51 -11.99 -15.37
C LEU A 24 -6.92 -12.18 -14.76
N PHE A 25 -7.28 -11.37 -13.77
CA PHE A 25 -8.62 -11.34 -13.16
C PHE A 25 -9.64 -10.48 -13.93
N LYS A 26 -9.32 -10.04 -15.16
CA LYS A 26 -10.15 -9.15 -15.99
C LYS A 26 -10.48 -7.79 -15.36
N PHE A 27 -9.72 -7.36 -14.34
CA PHE A 27 -9.88 -6.02 -13.80
C PHE A 27 -9.39 -4.97 -14.82
N GLY A 28 -10.17 -3.89 -14.96
CA GLY A 28 -9.82 -2.78 -15.85
C GLY A 28 -8.64 -1.95 -15.31
N PHE A 29 -7.96 -1.21 -16.20
CA PHE A 29 -6.87 -0.29 -15.84
C PHE A 29 -7.27 0.73 -14.76
N LYS A 30 -8.55 1.15 -14.74
CA LYS A 30 -9.10 2.01 -13.69
C LYS A 30 -9.00 1.39 -12.30
N THR A 31 -9.11 0.07 -12.16
CA THR A 31 -8.99 -0.63 -10.87
C THR A 31 -7.55 -0.66 -10.40
N ILE A 32 -6.59 -0.89 -11.32
CA ILE A 32 -5.16 -0.84 -11.01
C ILE A 32 -4.78 0.55 -10.50
N LEU A 33 -5.22 1.60 -11.21
CA LEU A 33 -4.93 2.97 -10.80
C LEU A 33 -5.57 3.32 -9.45
N LYS A 34 -6.82 2.89 -9.21
CA LYS A 34 -7.48 3.04 -7.90
C LYS A 34 -6.69 2.34 -6.79
N PHE A 35 -6.22 1.12 -7.02
CA PHE A 35 -5.39 0.40 -6.05
C PHE A 35 -4.12 1.18 -5.70
N VAL A 36 -3.40 1.67 -6.71
CA VAL A 36 -2.14 2.42 -6.49
C VAL A 36 -2.41 3.71 -5.71
N ILE A 37 -3.46 4.46 -6.08
CA ILE A 37 -3.85 5.68 -5.37
C ILE A 37 -4.25 5.36 -3.92
N ASN A 38 -5.05 4.31 -3.71
CA ASN A 38 -5.48 3.86 -2.39
C ASN A 38 -4.29 3.44 -1.52
N ALA A 39 -3.32 2.71 -2.09
CA ALA A 39 -2.11 2.29 -1.38
C ALA A 39 -1.25 3.49 -1.01
N ALA A 40 -1.07 4.46 -1.92
CA ALA A 40 -0.31 5.68 -1.65
C ALA A 40 -0.96 6.52 -0.54
N ILE A 41 -2.28 6.74 -0.62
CA ILE A 41 -3.05 7.43 0.43
C ILE A 41 -2.97 6.67 1.76
N GLY A 42 -3.09 5.34 1.71
CA GLY A 42 -3.05 4.48 2.89
C GLY A 42 -1.70 4.49 3.60
N ILE A 43 -0.61 4.38 2.84
CA ILE A 43 0.76 4.53 3.37
C ILE A 43 0.96 5.92 3.96
N GLY A 44 0.50 6.97 3.27
CA GLY A 44 0.54 8.34 3.78
C GLY A 44 -0.24 8.51 5.09
N ALA A 45 -1.43 7.93 5.19
CA ALA A 45 -2.23 7.94 6.41
C ALA A 45 -1.58 7.16 7.55
N ILE A 46 -1.00 6.00 7.27
CA ILE A 46 -0.22 5.21 8.25
C ILE A 46 0.98 6.02 8.74
N PHE A 47 1.68 6.72 7.85
CA PHE A 47 2.80 7.58 8.22
C PHE A 47 2.36 8.69 9.20
N LEU A 48 1.21 9.32 8.96
CA LEU A 48 0.64 10.31 9.87
C LEU A 48 0.22 9.70 11.21
N LEU A 49 -0.38 8.51 11.20
CA LEU A 49 -0.80 7.80 12.41
C LEU A 49 0.40 7.42 13.29
N ASN A 50 1.52 7.03 12.69
CA ASN A 50 2.76 6.72 13.40
C ASN A 50 3.44 7.95 14.04
N LEU A 51 2.94 9.17 13.81
CA LEU A 51 3.36 10.34 14.59
C LEU A 51 2.77 10.34 16.01
N ILE A 52 1.72 9.52 16.25
CA ILE A 52 1.11 9.35 17.57
C ILE A 52 1.97 8.35 18.37
N PRO A 53 2.50 8.71 19.56
CA PRO A 53 3.47 7.89 20.29
C PRO A 53 2.99 6.48 20.66
N SER A 54 1.68 6.25 20.75
CA SER A 54 1.07 4.97 21.08
C SER A 54 0.69 4.13 19.87
N VAL A 55 1.00 4.58 18.65
CA VAL A 55 0.66 3.88 17.40
C VAL A 55 1.95 3.48 16.70
N ALA A 56 2.10 2.17 16.45
CA ALA A 56 3.24 1.60 15.76
C ALA A 56 2.79 0.62 14.68
N ILE A 57 2.43 1.17 13.51
CA ILE A 57 2.01 0.41 12.35
C ILE A 57 3.21 0.23 11.40
N PRO A 58 3.65 -1.02 11.11
CA PRO A 58 4.73 -1.25 10.17
C PRO A 58 4.33 -0.89 8.74
N VAL A 59 5.12 -0.07 8.05
CA VAL A 59 4.97 0.20 6.62
C VAL A 59 5.70 -0.88 5.83
N ASN A 60 4.95 -1.84 5.31
CA ASN A 60 5.47 -2.97 4.54
C ASN A 60 4.51 -3.34 3.41
N TRP A 61 4.85 -4.37 2.65
CA TRP A 61 4.06 -4.83 1.52
C TRP A 61 2.66 -5.34 1.93
N TRP A 62 2.48 -5.86 3.15
CA TRP A 62 1.17 -6.26 3.66
C TRP A 62 0.27 -5.07 3.94
N THR A 63 0.77 -4.05 4.65
CA THR A 63 -0.03 -2.85 4.94
C THR A 63 -0.33 -2.05 3.67
N ALA A 64 0.59 -2.02 2.71
CA ALA A 64 0.37 -1.46 1.38
C ALA A 64 -0.70 -2.23 0.58
N LEU A 65 -0.73 -3.56 0.65
CA LEU A 65 -1.77 -4.36 -0.02
C LEU A 65 -3.15 -4.15 0.60
N ILE A 66 -3.25 -4.19 1.93
CA ILE A 66 -4.53 -4.02 2.64
C ILE A 66 -5.10 -2.63 2.34
N THR A 67 -4.27 -1.60 2.48
CA THR A 67 -4.70 -0.23 2.18
C THR A 67 -4.90 0.01 0.69
N GLY A 68 -4.19 -0.67 -0.20
CA GLY A 68 -4.42 -0.62 -1.65
C GLY A 68 -5.76 -1.20 -2.08
N ILE A 69 -6.14 -2.36 -1.53
CA ILE A 69 -7.43 -3.01 -1.84
C ILE A 69 -8.59 -2.22 -1.24
N PHE A 70 -8.48 -1.87 0.05
CA PHE A 70 -9.60 -1.33 0.81
C PHE A 70 -9.60 0.20 0.94
N GLY A 71 -8.52 0.89 0.57
CA GLY A 71 -8.37 2.34 0.75
C GLY A 71 -8.32 2.73 2.23
N ILE A 72 -8.99 3.84 2.56
CA ILE A 72 -9.11 4.36 3.94
C ILE A 72 -9.71 3.30 4.90
N PRO A 73 -10.77 2.54 4.54
CA PRO A 73 -11.22 1.41 5.34
C PRO A 73 -10.10 0.42 5.73
N GLY A 74 -9.16 0.16 4.82
CA GLY A 74 -8.00 -0.69 5.09
C GLY A 74 -7.07 -0.11 6.14
N VAL A 75 -6.89 1.22 6.16
CA VAL A 75 -6.08 1.92 7.18
C VAL A 75 -6.69 1.72 8.57
N ILE A 76 -8.02 1.83 8.68
CA ILE A 76 -8.74 1.63 9.94
C ILE A 76 -8.53 0.19 10.46
N VAL A 77 -8.63 -0.80 9.57
CA VAL A 77 -8.39 -2.21 9.94
C VAL A 77 -6.96 -2.40 10.44
N VAL A 78 -5.96 -1.88 9.73
CA VAL A 78 -4.55 -2.01 10.13
C VAL A 78 -4.28 -1.30 11.46
N LEU A 79 -4.89 -0.13 11.69
CA LEU A 79 -4.79 0.60 12.95
C LEU A 79 -5.37 -0.22 14.11
N ILE A 80 -6.57 -0.79 13.94
CA ILE A 80 -7.18 -1.65 14.95
C ILE A 80 -6.27 -2.84 15.25
N LEU A 81 -5.78 -3.53 14.21
CA LEU A 81 -4.88 -4.66 14.35
C LEU A 81 -3.59 -4.28 15.10
N SER A 82 -3.05 -3.08 14.90
CA SER A 82 -1.83 -2.63 15.58
C SER A 82 -1.96 -2.51 17.11
N PHE A 83 -3.18 -2.53 17.66
CA PHE A 83 -3.39 -2.57 19.11
C PHE A 83 -3.46 -4.00 19.69
N PHE A 84 -3.52 -5.02 18.84
CA PHE A 84 -3.62 -6.43 19.25
C PHE A 84 -2.35 -7.24 18.97
N ILE A 85 -1.40 -6.67 18.23
CA ILE A 85 -0.16 -7.31 17.78
C ILE A 85 1.00 -6.52 18.36
#